data_AF-A0A6B3MEC8-F1
#
_entry.id   AF-A0A6B3MEC8-F1
#
_cell.length_a   1.000
_cell.length_b   1.000
_cell.length_c   1.000
_cell.angle_alpha   90.00
_cell.angle_beta   90.00
_cell.angle_gamma   90.00
#
_symmetry.space_group_name_H-M   'P 1'
#
loop_
_entity.id
_entity.type
_entity.pdbx_description
1 polymer ?
#
loop_
_entity_poly.entity_id
_entity_poly.type
_entity_poly.pdbx_seq_one_letter_code
_entity_poly.pdbx_strand_id
1 'polypeptide(L)' 'KLGPSSCHAGVCTTCAAQIVGEGTVEQSDGMGVSPELQAEGYALLCVSYPRSNLKLTTEKENEVYERQFGQPGT' A
#
# COMPACT_ATOMS: atom_id res chain seq x y z
N LYS A 1 11.67 -9.08 -1.42
CA LYS A 1 11.00 -8.12 -2.32
C LYS A 1 9.65 -8.72 -2.66
N LEU A 2 8.61 -8.37 -1.91
CA LEU A 2 7.31 -9.03 -1.96
C LEU A 2 6.38 -8.23 -2.89
N GLY A 3 6.10 -8.76 -4.08
CA GLY A 3 5.08 -8.23 -5.00
C GLY A 3 5.61 -7.48 -6.24
N PRO A 4 4.74 -7.30 -7.26
CA PRO A 4 5.07 -6.54 -8.46
C PRO A 4 5.30 -5.07 -8.09
N SER A 5 6.47 -4.55 -8.40
CA SER A 5 6.79 -3.13 -8.19
C SER A 5 7.32 -2.54 -9.49
N SER A 6 6.67 -1.48 -9.96
CA SER A 6 7.09 -0.77 -11.17
C SER A 6 8.16 0.29 -10.85
N CYS A 7 7.81 1.24 -9.98
CA CYS A 7 8.64 2.40 -9.66
C CYS A 7 9.76 2.14 -8.65
N HIS A 8 9.62 1.14 -7.77
CA HIS A 8 10.57 0.80 -6.69
C HIS A 8 10.90 1.93 -5.70
N ALA A 9 10.19 3.05 -5.75
CA ALA A 9 10.45 4.24 -4.96
C ALA A 9 9.24 4.69 -4.12
N GLY A 10 8.22 3.83 -3.97
CA GLY A 10 7.06 4.16 -3.15
C GLY A 10 6.12 5.22 -3.74
N VAL A 11 6.18 5.47 -5.04
CA VAL A 11 5.38 6.48 -5.76
C VAL A 11 4.20 5.89 -6.55
N CYS A 12 4.24 4.61 -6.85
CA CYS A 12 3.23 3.88 -7.62
C CYS A 12 2.41 2.95 -6.71
N THR A 13 1.22 2.57 -7.15
CA THR A 13 0.28 1.71 -6.40
C THR A 13 0.44 0.21 -6.67
N THR A 14 1.33 -0.20 -7.58
CA THR A 14 1.47 -1.60 -8.02
C THR A 14 1.83 -2.57 -6.91
N CYS A 15 2.64 -2.12 -5.95
CA CYS A 15 3.01 -2.94 -4.80
C CYS A 15 2.13 -2.71 -3.57
N ALA A 16 0.91 -2.18 -3.78
CA ALA A 16 -0.05 -1.97 -2.70
C ALA A 16 -0.51 -3.31 -2.11
N ALA A 17 -0.47 -3.36 -0.79
CA ALA A 17 -1.01 -4.44 0.01
C ALA A 17 -1.75 -3.85 1.21
N GLN A 18 -2.63 -4.64 1.81
CA GLN A 18 -3.35 -4.26 3.01
C GLN A 18 -2.93 -5.14 4.17
N ILE A 19 -2.62 -4.54 5.31
CA ILE A 19 -2.36 -5.25 6.56
C ILE A 19 -3.68 -5.81 7.08
N VAL A 20 -3.75 -7.13 7.22
CA VAL A 20 -4.93 -7.86 7.70
C VAL A 20 -4.67 -8.42 9.08
N GLY A 21 -5.21 -7.76 10.10
CA GLY A 21 -5.08 -8.15 11.50
C GLY A 21 -4.07 -7.28 12.25
N GLU A 22 -3.43 -7.86 13.26
CA GLU A 22 -2.49 -7.15 14.12
C GLU A 22 -1.11 -7.12 13.46
N GLY A 23 -0.53 -5.92 13.41
CA GLY A 23 0.82 -5.72 12.92
C GLY A 23 1.08 -4.26 12.59
N THR A 24 2.34 -3.85 12.72
CA THR A 24 2.76 -2.49 12.42
C THR A 24 3.79 -2.52 11.31
N VAL A 25 3.57 -1.69 10.29
CA VAL A 25 4.54 -1.43 9.23
C VAL A 25 4.93 0.04 9.30
N GLU A 26 6.19 0.32 9.03
CA GLU A 26 6.70 1.67 8.91
C GLU A 26 6.98 1.95 7.44
N GLN A 27 6.35 2.98 6.88
CA GLN A 27 6.42 3.31 5.45
C GLN A 27 6.64 4.80 5.24
N SER A 28 7.56 5.40 5.99
CA SER A 28 7.80 6.85 5.99
C SER A 28 8.17 7.43 4.61
N ASP A 29 8.73 6.61 3.71
CA ASP A 29 9.07 6.96 2.33
C ASP A 29 7.92 6.74 1.31
N GLY A 30 6.77 6.21 1.74
CA GLY A 30 5.65 5.86 0.87
C GLY A 30 4.74 7.05 0.54
N MET A 31 4.83 7.57 -0.69
CA MET A 31 3.98 8.67 -1.18
C MET A 31 2.83 8.22 -2.10
N GLY A 32 2.87 6.99 -2.62
CA GLY A 32 1.90 6.48 -3.61
C GLY A 32 0.56 6.03 -3.02
N VAL A 33 0.40 6.09 -1.70
CA VAL A 33 -0.85 5.76 -0.98
C VAL A 33 -1.19 6.94 -0.07
N SER A 34 -2.44 7.40 -0.12
CA SER A 34 -2.92 8.55 0.63
C SER A 34 -2.90 8.25 2.13
N PRO A 35 -2.71 9.26 3.00
CA PRO A 35 -2.70 9.07 4.45
C PRO A 35 -3.96 8.37 4.99
N GLU A 36 -5.11 8.57 4.34
CA GLU A 36 -6.39 7.94 4.69
C GLU A 36 -6.33 6.42 4.48
N LEU A 37 -5.85 5.98 3.31
CA LEU A 37 -5.65 4.56 3.04
C LEU A 37 -4.53 3.98 3.90
N GLN A 38 -3.46 4.75 4.19
CA GLN A 38 -2.45 4.29 5.14
C GLN A 38 -3.03 4.03 6.52
N ALA A 39 -3.96 4.87 7.00
CA ALA A 39 -4.66 4.67 8.27
C ALA A 39 -5.58 3.43 8.26
N GLU A 40 -6.12 3.04 7.10
CA GLU A 40 -6.89 1.82 6.91
C GLU A 40 -6.02 0.55 6.76
N GLY A 41 -4.69 0.71 6.84
CA GLY A 41 -3.73 -0.39 6.78
C GLY A 41 -3.21 -0.70 5.37
N TYR A 42 -3.43 0.17 4.38
CA TYR A 42 -2.80 0.01 3.07
C TYR A 42 -1.35 0.51 3.10
N ALA A 43 -0.45 -0.30 2.56
CA ALA A 43 0.96 0.00 2.52
C ALA A 43 1.62 -0.46 1.22
N LEU A 44 2.70 0.22 0.84
CA LEU A 44 3.50 -0.13 -0.33
C LEU A 44 4.62 -1.08 0.06
N LEU A 45 4.55 -2.34 -0.37
CA LEU A 45 5.52 -3.39 -0.01
C LEU A 45 6.96 -3.10 -0.48
N CYS A 46 7.15 -2.20 -1.44
CA CYS A 46 8.48 -1.85 -1.93
C CYS A 46 9.28 -0.93 -0.99
N VAL A 47 8.62 -0.16 -0.13
CA VAL A 47 9.22 0.83 0.78
C VAL A 47 8.75 0.68 2.23
N SER A 48 7.94 -0.33 2.52
CA SER A 48 7.44 -0.59 3.86
C SER A 48 8.34 -1.58 4.60
N TYR A 49 8.62 -1.26 5.85
CA TYR A 49 9.45 -2.05 6.76
C TYR A 49 8.57 -2.65 7.87
N PRO A 50 8.50 -3.99 7.98
CA PRO A 50 7.76 -4.64 9.05
C PRO A 50 8.41 -4.35 10.41
N ARG A 51 7.63 -3.86 11.37
CA ARG A 51 8.08 -3.64 12.77
C ARG A 51 7.59 -4.72 13.72
N SER A 52 6.75 -5.63 13.23
CA SER A 52 6.23 -6.78 13.96
C SER A 52 5.92 -7.92 13.00
N ASN A 53 5.54 -9.08 13.54
CA ASN A 53 4.82 -10.07 12.76
C ASN A 53 3.53 -9.42 12.24
N LEU A 54 3.29 -9.54 10.95
CA LEU A 54 2.13 -8.96 10.29
C LEU A 54 1.65 -9.91 9.19
N LYS A 55 0.34 -9.91 8.99
CA LYS A 55 -0.29 -10.56 7.85
C LYS A 55 -0.73 -9.48 6.88
N LEU A 56 -0.46 -9.70 5.61
CA LEU A 56 -0.78 -8.74 4.56
C LEU A 56 -1.43 -9.47 3.40
N THR A 57 -2.37 -8.79 2.76
CA THR A 57 -3.04 -9.23 1.53
C THR A 57 -2.48 -8.41 0.38
N THR A 58 -1.85 -9.09 -0.57
CA THR A 58 -1.29 -8.48 -1.79
C THR A 58 -2.38 -8.19 -2.83
N GLU A 59 -1.99 -7.68 -3.99
CA GLU A 59 -2.90 -7.44 -5.14
C GLU A 59 -4.00 -6.41 -4.84
N LYS A 60 -3.68 -5.44 -3.99
CA LYS A 60 -4.58 -4.32 -3.66
C LYS A 60 -4.38 -3.10 -4.56
N GLU A 61 -3.63 -3.23 -5.65
CA GLU A 61 -3.37 -2.15 -6.60
C GLU A 61 -4.66 -1.53 -7.14
N ASN A 62 -5.56 -2.34 -7.71
CA ASN A 62 -6.81 -1.82 -8.30
C ASN A 62 -7.67 -1.09 -7.26
N GLU A 63 -7.78 -1.65 -6.06
CA GLU A 63 -8.58 -1.07 -4.99
C GLU A 63 -7.98 0.26 -4.50
N VAL A 64 -6.67 0.33 -4.29
CA VAL A 64 -5.97 1.57 -3.92
C VAL A 64 -6.04 2.59 -5.06
N TYR A 65 -5.96 2.13 -6.32
CA TYR A 65 -6.05 3.00 -7.49
C TYR A 65 -7.45 3.60 -7.64
N GLU A 66 -8.50 2.78 -7.56
CA GLU A 66 -9.90 3.23 -7.60
C GLU A 66 -10.24 4.16 -6.44
N ARG A 67 -9.73 3.88 -5.24
CA ARG A 67 -10.04 4.73 -4.07
C ARG A 67 -9.30 6.06 -4.07
N GLN A 68 -8.09 6.14 -4.64
CA GLN A 68 -7.33 7.39 -4.73
C GLN A 68 -7.63 8.20 -5.99
N PHE A 69 -7.75 7.53 -7.14
CA PHE A 69 -7.83 8.15 -8.45
C PHE A 69 -9.19 7.92 -9.13
N GLY A 70 -10.00 7.00 -8.62
CA GLY A 70 -11.38 6.81 -9.05
C GLY A 70 -12.29 7.81 -8.36
N GLN A 71 -12.50 8.97 -8.98
CA GLN A 71 -13.70 9.77 -8.74
C GLN A 71 -14.31 10.24 -10.06
N PRO A 72 -15.63 10.52 -10.06
CA PRO A 72 -16.62 9.77 -10.83
C PRO A 72 -16.68 10.25 -12.28
N GLY A 73 -16.45 9.35 -13.22
CA GLY A 73 -16.67 9.62 -14.63
C GLY A 73 -18.07 9.22 -15.06
N THR A 74 -19.01 10.18 -14.99
CA THR A 74 -20.25 10.34 -15.80
C THR A 74 -21.27 9.22 -15.90
#